data_AF-A0A1W1BXZ1-F1
#
_entry.id   AF-A0A1W1BXZ1-F1
#
_cell.length_a   1.000
_cell.length_b   1.000
_cell.length_c   1.000
_cell.angle_alpha   90.00
_cell.angle_beta   90.00
_cell.angle_gamma   90.00
#
_symmetry.space_group_name_H-M   'P 1'
#
loop_
_entity.id
_entity.type
_entity.pdbx_description
1 polymer ?
#
loop_
_entity_poly.entity_id
_entity_poly.type
_entity_poly.pdbx_seq_one_letter_code
_entity_poly.pdbx_strand_id
1 'polypeptide(L)'
;MELNTSTWMMIAFVVGMIVSIWKLYPFLVNKKLEDDDRGEDTYNLLVEIMYDTLKEFKESPTLNELHDAMKAHKKFDTKKLWRFNPNKLNQLLNRHYLENEHLNSIKDIHQKAGVKEQ
;
A
#
# COMPACT_ATOMS: atom_id res chain seq x y z
N MET A 1 -26.37 -8.88 -54.37
CA MET A 1 -25.92 -10.22 -53.96
C MET A 1 -26.79 -10.64 -52.80
N GLU A 2 -27.56 -11.71 -52.95
CA GLU A 2 -28.31 -12.27 -51.82
C GLU A 2 -27.30 -12.89 -50.85
N LEU A 3 -27.24 -12.36 -49.63
CA LEU A 3 -26.33 -12.88 -48.62
C LEU A 3 -26.88 -14.22 -48.13
N ASN A 4 -26.13 -15.29 -48.35
CA ASN A 4 -26.48 -16.62 -47.88
C ASN A 4 -26.47 -16.66 -46.33
N THR A 5 -27.24 -17.56 -45.74
CA THR A 5 -27.32 -17.82 -44.29
C THR A 5 -25.93 -18.04 -43.67
N SER A 6 -25.01 -18.68 -44.41
CA SER A 6 -23.61 -18.84 -43.97
C SER A 6 -22.89 -17.50 -43.78
N THR A 7 -23.11 -16.53 -44.68
CA THR A 7 -22.56 -15.18 -44.57
C THR A 7 -23.14 -14.44 -43.36
N TRP A 8 -24.42 -14.61 -43.08
CA TRP A 8 -25.07 -14.06 -41.87
C TRP A 8 -24.49 -14.63 -40.57
N MET A 9 -24.25 -15.95 -40.51
CA MET A 9 -23.61 -16.56 -39.34
C MET A 9 -22.19 -16.03 -39.11
N MET A 10 -21.41 -15.85 -40.18
CA MET A 10 -20.06 -15.29 -40.08
C MET A 10 -20.10 -13.85 -39.55
N ILE A 11 -21.03 -13.02 -40.06
CA ILE A 11 -21.22 -11.64 -39.59
C ILE A 11 -21.60 -11.63 -38.11
N ALA A 12 -22.57 -12.46 -37.70
CA ALA A 12 -23.00 -12.54 -36.31
C ALA A 12 -21.86 -12.97 -35.38
N PHE A 13 -21.03 -13.92 -35.80
CA PHE A 13 -19.85 -14.36 -35.05
C PHE A 13 -18.82 -13.23 -34.87
N VAL A 14 -18.47 -12.52 -35.95
CA VAL A 14 -17.51 -11.41 -35.90
C VAL A 14 -18.03 -10.27 -35.03
N VAL A 15 -19.31 -9.92 -35.16
CA VAL A 15 -19.95 -8.90 -34.32
C VAL A 15 -19.93 -9.32 -32.84
N GLY A 16 -20.31 -10.57 -32.55
CA GLY A 16 -20.27 -11.11 -31.18
C GLY A 16 -18.86 -11.09 -30.58
N MET A 17 -17.84 -11.38 -31.38
CA MET A 17 -16.43 -11.33 -30.97
C MET A 17 -15.96 -9.90 -30.68
N ILE A 18 -16.31 -8.93 -31.51
CA ILE A 18 -15.95 -7.53 -31.29
C ILE A 18 -16.61 -7.01 -30.00
N VAL A 19 -17.90 -7.31 -29.80
CA VAL A 19 -18.64 -6.90 -28.60
C VAL A 19 -18.06 -7.56 -27.33
N SER A 20 -17.66 -8.82 -27.40
CA SER A 20 -17.06 -9.51 -26.25
C SER A 20 -15.70 -8.92 -25.88
N ILE A 21 -14.85 -8.63 -26.87
CA ILE A 21 -13.55 -7.96 -26.64
C ILE A 21 -13.77 -6.56 -26.06
N TRP A 22 -14.72 -5.78 -26.60
CA TRP A 22 -15.03 -4.44 -26.08
C TRP A 22 -15.50 -4.49 -24.62
N LYS A 23 -16.30 -5.50 -24.25
CA LYS A 23 -16.76 -5.73 -22.87
C LYS A 23 -15.64 -6.17 -21.94
N LEU A 24 -14.68 -6.96 -22.43
CA LEU A 24 -13.53 -7.43 -21.65
C LEU A 24 -12.38 -6.42 -21.57
N TYR A 25 -12.29 -5.48 -22.52
CA TYR A 25 -11.27 -4.43 -22.56
C TYR A 25 -11.05 -3.72 -21.21
N PRO A 26 -12.09 -3.23 -20.48
CA PRO A 26 -11.88 -2.58 -19.18
C PRO A 26 -11.25 -3.49 -18.11
N PHE A 27 -11.39 -4.82 -18.22
CA PHE A 27 -10.76 -5.78 -17.31
C PHE A 27 -9.31 -6.11 -17.69
N LEU A 28 -8.93 -5.93 -18.96
CA LEU A 28 -7.57 -6.13 -19.45
C LEU A 28 -6.66 -4.93 -19.19
N VAL A 29 -7.22 -3.73 -19.06
CA VAL A 29 -6.44 -2.57 -18.64
C VAL A 29 -6.00 -2.81 -17.20
N ASN A 30 -4.72 -3.15 -17.02
CA ASN A 30 -4.03 -3.24 -15.74
C ASN A 30 -3.91 -1.85 -15.10
N LYS A 31 -5.04 -1.23 -14.74
CA LYS A 31 -5.05 -0.10 -13.82
C LYS A 31 -4.80 -0.68 -12.43
N LYS A 32 -3.72 -0.24 -11.79
CA LYS A 32 -3.55 -0.47 -10.36
C LYS A 32 -4.82 0.04 -9.67
N LEU A 33 -5.39 -0.77 -8.79
CA LEU A 33 -6.50 -0.35 -7.96
C LEU A 33 -6.03 0.88 -7.17
N GLU A 34 -6.82 1.94 -7.19
CA GLU A 34 -6.51 3.20 -6.51
C GLU A 34 -6.37 3.02 -4.99
N ASP A 35 -6.96 1.94 -4.45
CA ASP A 35 -6.97 1.54 -3.04
C ASP A 35 -5.87 0.50 -2.68
N ASP A 36 -4.89 0.27 -3.56
CA ASP A 36 -3.76 -0.61 -3.22
C ASP A 36 -2.74 0.14 -2.36
N ASP A 37 -2.89 0.05 -1.03
CA ASP A 37 -2.01 0.61 0.01
C ASP A 37 -0.57 0.02 0.03
N ARG A 38 -0.11 -0.54 -1.09
CA ARG A 38 1.19 -1.22 -1.26
C ARG A 38 2.22 -0.38 -2.02
N GLY A 39 1.96 0.91 -2.21
CA GLY A 39 2.95 1.84 -2.79
C GLY A 39 4.14 2.09 -1.87
N GLU A 40 5.32 2.36 -2.45
CA GLU A 40 6.49 2.86 -1.69
C GLU A 40 6.17 4.17 -0.97
N ASP A 41 5.28 4.99 -1.52
CA ASP A 41 4.83 6.24 -0.93
C ASP A 41 4.16 6.02 0.44
N THR A 42 3.30 5.01 0.55
CA THR A 42 2.62 4.64 1.80
C THR A 42 3.62 4.13 2.84
N TYR A 43 4.62 3.36 2.41
CA TYR A 43 5.67 2.87 3.30
C TYR A 43 6.50 4.03 3.87
N ASN A 44 6.98 4.94 3.01
CA ASN A 44 7.78 6.08 3.42
C ASN A 44 7.00 7.01 4.37
N LEU A 45 5.72 7.25 4.09
CA LEU A 45 4.85 8.03 4.98
C LEU A 45 4.73 7.39 6.37
N LEU A 46 4.49 6.07 6.43
CA LEU A 46 4.37 5.37 7.71
C LEU A 46 5.70 5.34 8.47
N VAL A 47 6.83 5.23 7.79
CA VAL A 47 8.17 5.31 8.40
C VAL A 47 8.42 6.72 8.95
N GLU A 48 8.03 7.77 8.23
CA GLU A 48 8.13 9.15 8.71
C GLU A 48 7.28 9.36 9.97
N ILE A 49 6.02 8.91 9.96
CA ILE A 49 5.13 8.96 11.14
C ILE A 49 5.73 8.18 12.31
N MET A 50 6.32 7.00 12.06
CA MET A 50 6.99 6.21 13.08
C MET A 50 8.17 6.96 13.70
N TYR A 51 9.01 7.62 12.89
CA TYR A 51 10.12 8.41 13.39
C TYR A 51 9.66 9.64 14.17
N ASP A 52 8.67 10.37 13.67
CA ASP A 52 8.12 11.56 14.32
C ASP A 52 7.49 11.19 15.68
N THR A 53 6.68 10.12 15.72
CA THR A 53 6.11 9.62 16.98
C THR A 53 7.19 9.16 17.95
N LEU A 54 8.21 8.40 17.50
CA LEU A 54 9.30 7.95 18.37
C LEU A 54 10.12 9.10 18.96
N LYS A 55 10.25 10.24 18.27
CA LYS A 55 10.91 11.43 18.83
C LYS A 55 10.15 12.05 20.01
N GLU A 56 8.82 11.96 20.00
CA GLU A 56 7.98 12.51 21.06
C GLU A 56 8.01 11.64 22.33
N PHE A 57 8.36 10.35 22.20
CA PHE A 57 8.52 9.46 23.34
C PHE A 57 9.89 9.61 24.01
N LYS A 58 9.91 9.74 25.34
CA LYS A 58 11.14 9.76 26.16
C LYS A 58 11.77 8.38 26.36
N GLU A 59 10.95 7.33 26.31
CA GLU A 59 11.38 5.93 26.46
C GLU A 59 10.90 5.11 25.26
N SER A 60 11.56 3.99 24.98
CA SER A 60 11.17 3.12 23.85
C SER A 60 9.78 2.52 24.10
N PRO A 61 8.77 2.90 23.30
CA PRO A 61 7.40 2.42 23.49
C PRO A 61 7.27 0.96 23.06
N THR A 62 6.32 0.26 23.67
CA THR A 62 5.91 -1.08 23.25
C THR A 62 5.22 -1.01 21.88
N LEU A 63 5.20 -2.10 21.12
CA LEU A 63 4.54 -2.18 19.80
C LEU A 63 3.11 -1.61 19.80
N ASN A 64 2.32 -1.93 20.83
CA ASN A 64 0.93 -1.46 20.94
C ASN A 64 0.85 0.05 21.19
N GLU A 65 1.72 0.58 22.05
CA GLU A 65 1.79 2.00 22.36
C GLU A 65 2.23 2.81 21.14
N LEU A 66 3.21 2.29 20.39
CA LEU A 66 3.65 2.88 19.12
C LEU A 66 2.53 2.87 18.08
N HIS A 67 1.81 1.75 17.95
CA HIS A 67 0.69 1.65 17.02
C HIS A 67 -0.41 2.67 17.32
N ASP A 68 -0.77 2.82 18.59
CA ASP A 68 -1.82 3.76 19.01
C ASP A 68 -1.36 5.22 18.86
N ALA A 69 -0.10 5.51 19.17
CA ALA A 69 0.49 6.83 18.93
C ALA A 69 0.57 7.19 17.43
N MET A 70 0.94 6.24 16.57
CA MET A 70 0.95 6.44 15.12
C MET A 70 -0.45 6.71 14.57
N LYS A 71 -1.50 6.05 15.10
CA LYS A 71 -2.89 6.32 14.72
C LYS A 71 -3.38 7.70 15.17
N ALA A 72 -2.88 8.18 16.32
CA ALA A 72 -3.21 9.50 16.84
C ALA A 72 -2.40 10.64 16.19
N HIS A 73 -1.38 10.31 15.40
CA HIS A 73 -0.49 11.30 14.79
C HIS A 73 -1.20 12.15 13.73
N LYS A 74 -0.90 13.45 13.68
CA LYS A 74 -1.58 14.43 12.79
C LYS A 74 -1.45 14.11 11.30
N LYS A 75 -0.36 13.46 10.90
CA LYS A 75 -0.11 13.06 9.50
C LYS A 75 -0.79 11.72 9.13
N PHE A 76 -1.42 11.04 10.09
CA PHE A 76 -2.08 9.76 9.85
C PHE A 76 -3.45 9.96 9.20
N ASP A 77 -3.55 9.66 7.91
CA ASP A 77 -4.82 9.73 7.16
C ASP A 77 -5.58 8.40 7.31
N THR A 78 -6.63 8.39 8.13
CA THR A 78 -7.45 7.19 8.38
C THR A 78 -8.12 6.65 7.11
N LYS A 79 -8.38 7.48 6.10
CA LYS A 79 -9.00 7.01 4.85
C LYS A 79 -8.00 6.25 3.98
N LYS A 80 -6.75 6.72 3.94
CA LYS A 80 -5.66 6.08 3.18
C LYS A 80 -4.98 4.94 3.93
N LEU A 81 -5.00 4.96 5.26
CA LEU A 81 -4.31 3.97 6.10
C LEU A 81 -5.29 3.09 6.88
N TRP A 82 -6.49 2.88 6.33
CA TRP A 82 -7.57 2.16 7.01
C TRP A 82 -7.19 0.71 7.37
N ARG A 83 -6.29 0.08 6.60
CA ARG A 83 -5.75 -1.27 6.85
C ARG A 83 -4.62 -1.32 7.87
N PHE A 84 -4.23 -0.20 8.49
CA PHE A 84 -3.15 -0.15 9.46
C PHE A 84 -3.57 -0.84 10.77
N ASN A 85 -2.93 -1.97 11.04
CA ASN A 85 -3.13 -2.80 12.23
C ASN A 85 -1.76 -3.15 12.87
N PRO A 86 -1.72 -3.73 14.07
CA PRO A 86 -0.47 -4.08 14.73
C PRO A 86 0.42 -5.03 13.91
N ASN A 87 -0.18 -5.93 13.12
CA ASN A 87 0.57 -6.83 12.23
C ASN A 87 1.24 -6.05 11.09
N LYS A 88 0.59 -5.01 10.57
CA LYS A 88 1.13 -4.13 9.53
C LYS A 88 2.27 -3.29 10.07
N LEU A 89 2.19 -2.85 11.33
CA LEU A 89 3.30 -2.21 12.02
C LEU A 89 4.49 -3.18 12.16
N ASN A 90 4.26 -4.43 12.57
CA ASN A 90 5.32 -5.44 12.60
C ASN A 90 5.94 -5.69 11.21
N GLN A 91 5.14 -5.74 10.16
CA GLN A 91 5.65 -5.86 8.78
C GLN A 91 6.50 -4.65 8.38
N LEU A 92 6.08 -3.44 8.76
CA LEU A 92 6.82 -2.21 8.51
C LEU A 92 8.16 -2.23 9.24
N LEU A 93 8.18 -2.60 10.51
CA LEU A 93 9.40 -2.71 11.32
C LEU A 93 10.34 -3.76 10.73
N ASN A 94 9.85 -4.95 10.42
CA ASN A 94 10.65 -6.01 9.82
C ASN A 94 11.27 -5.57 8.48
N ARG A 95 10.48 -4.91 7.63
CA ARG A 95 11.01 -4.35 6.38
C ARG A 95 12.09 -3.29 6.65
N HIS A 96 11.85 -2.42 7.62
CA HIS A 96 12.80 -1.37 8.00
C HIS A 96 14.13 -1.93 8.55
N TYR A 97 14.07 -3.00 9.34
CA TYR A 97 15.26 -3.71 9.84
C TYR A 97 16.03 -4.40 8.71
N LEU A 98 15.33 -4.98 7.73
CA LEU A 98 15.97 -5.58 6.55
C LEU A 98 16.67 -4.53 5.68
N GLU A 99 16.12 -3.32 5.57
CA GLU A 99 16.73 -2.21 4.83
C GLU A 99 17.84 -1.49 5.63
N ASN A 100 17.92 -1.71 6.95
CA ASN A 100 18.88 -1.09 7.85
C ASN A 100 19.51 -2.14 8.78
N GLU A 101 20.59 -2.80 8.33
CA GLU A 101 21.31 -3.85 9.10
C GLU A 101 21.71 -3.46 10.53
N HIS A 102 21.83 -2.16 10.81
CA HIS A 102 22.18 -1.62 12.14
C HIS A 102 20.98 -1.43 13.09
N LEU A 103 19.75 -1.74 12.68
CA LEU A 103 18.54 -1.61 13.51
C LEU A 103 17.92 -2.99 13.70
N ASN A 104 17.94 -3.53 14.91
CA ASN A 104 17.35 -4.83 15.24
C ASN A 104 16.15 -4.70 16.19
N SER A 105 15.92 -3.51 16.75
CA SER A 105 14.84 -3.26 17.70
C SER A 105 14.27 -1.84 17.59
N ILE A 106 13.05 -1.65 18.11
CA ILE A 106 12.38 -0.35 18.24
C ILE A 106 13.25 0.61 19.07
N LYS A 107 14.03 0.07 20.03
CA LYS A 107 15.03 0.80 20.82
C LYS A 107 16.14 1.40 19.96
N ASP A 108 16.62 0.68 18.94
CA ASP A 108 17.68 1.15 18.06
C ASP A 108 17.16 2.24 17.12
N ILE A 109 15.90 2.11 16.67
CA ILE A 109 15.22 3.14 15.88
C ILE A 109 15.05 4.41 16.72
N HIS A 110 14.64 4.27 17.99
CA HIS A 110 14.49 5.37 18.94
C HIS A 110 15.82 6.07 19.22
N GLN A 111 16.89 5.32 19.44
CA GLN A 111 18.23 5.87 19.62
C GLN A 111 18.70 6.63 18.36
N LYS A 112 18.48 6.10 17.15
CA LYS A 112 18.81 6.80 15.90
C LYS A 112 17.92 8.03 15.65
N ALA A 113 16.67 7.99 16.10
CA ALA A 113 15.73 9.11 15.99
C ALA A 113 16.12 10.27 16.91
N GLY A 114 16.59 9.97 18.13
CA GLY A 114 17.11 10.94 19.10
C GLY A 114 18.53 11.46 18.80
N VAL A 115 19.35 10.70 18.06
CA VAL A 115 20.73 11.09 17.67
C VAL A 115 20.76 12.08 16.49
N LYS A 116 19.62 12.42 15.88
CA LYS A 116 19.57 13.43 14.79
C LYS A 116 19.74 14.90 15.26
N GLU A 117 20.07 15.15 16.51
CA GLU A 117 20.53 16.46 16.99
C GLU A 117 21.97 16.37 17.53
N GLN A 118 22.95 16.37 16.61
CA GLN A 118 24.30 16.93 16.82
C GLN A 118 24.95 17.25 15.47
#